data_AF-A0A829D9Z0-F1
#
_entry.id   AF-A0A829D9Z0-F1
#
_cell.length_a   1.000
_cell.length_b   1.000
_cell.length_c   1.000
_cell.angle_alpha   90.00
_cell.angle_beta   90.00
_cell.angle_gamma   90.00
#
_symmetry.space_group_name_H-M   'P 1'
#
loop_
_entity.id
_entity.type
_entity.pdbx_description
1 polymer ?
#
loop_
_entity_poly.entity_id
_entity_poly.type
_entity_poly.pdbx_seq_one_letter_code
_entity_poly.pdbx_strand_id
1 'polypeptide(L)'
;MKRFQFSLEPVLNLRKKKEDEKLKAFSKVAGEINQIRNSILENEKQIEHLTGESHTLHGASLRDYQLHQGYIRSLITKNENLESDIENRKSELDSKRADLILAQKDRKILEILKENQYKDYKRLYFKKKNSNSKNITIN
;
A
#
# COMPACT_ATOMS: atom_id res chain seq x y z
N MET A 1 6.81 2.86 42.03
CA MET A 1 7.22 1.59 41.38
C MET A 1 7.86 1.90 40.04
N LYS A 2 9.02 1.34 39.70
CA LYS A 2 9.63 1.58 38.38
C LYS A 2 8.75 0.93 37.31
N ARG A 3 8.28 1.72 36.35
CA ARG A 3 7.53 1.22 35.18
C ARG A 3 8.51 0.51 34.24
N PHE A 4 8.03 -0.44 33.44
CA PHE A 4 8.84 -1.05 32.38
C PHE A 4 9.31 0.04 31.40
N GLN A 5 10.60 0.04 31.09
CA GLN A 5 11.20 0.94 30.10
C GLN A 5 11.98 0.09 29.10
N PHE A 6 11.64 0.24 27.83
CA PHE A 6 12.35 -0.41 26.74
C PHE A 6 13.50 0.49 26.29
N SER A 7 14.74 0.04 26.47
CA SER A 7 15.94 0.83 26.16
C SER A 7 16.05 1.22 24.69
N LEU A 8 15.48 0.41 23.79
CA LEU A 8 15.49 0.64 22.35
C LEU A 8 14.21 1.34 21.83
N GLU A 9 13.41 1.95 22.71
CA GLU A 9 12.22 2.71 22.29
C GLU A 9 12.54 3.79 21.25
N PRO A 10 13.64 4.58 21.37
CA PRO A 10 14.00 5.56 20.35
C PRO A 10 14.26 4.92 18.98
N VAL A 11 14.92 3.75 18.96
CA VAL A 11 15.22 3.01 17.73
C VAL A 11 13.94 2.44 17.12
N LEU A 12 13.03 1.91 17.94
CA LEU A 12 11.72 1.43 17.48
C LEU A 12 10.91 2.57 16.84
N ASN A 13 10.91 3.76 17.45
CA ASN A 13 10.24 4.92 16.89
C ASN A 13 10.87 5.37 15.56
N LEU A 14 12.19 5.33 15.45
CA LEU A 14 12.88 5.61 14.19
C LEU A 14 12.48 4.60 13.09
N ARG A 15 12.39 3.30 13.41
CA ARG A 15 11.97 2.28 12.43
C ARG A 15 10.52 2.43 12.00
N LYS A 16 9.62 2.83 12.91
CA LYS A 16 8.23 3.18 12.58
C LYS A 16 8.16 4.33 11.57
N LYS A 17 8.90 5.41 11.81
CA LYS A 17 8.95 6.55 10.86
C LYS A 17 9.48 6.13 9.48
N LYS A 18 10.53 5.30 9.44
CA LYS A 18 11.06 4.78 8.17
C LYS A 18 10.04 3.92 7.42
N GLU A 19 9.30 3.06 8.11
CA GLU A 19 8.21 2.29 7.50
C GLU A 19 7.12 3.21 6.94
N ASP A 20 6.71 4.24 7.68
CA ASP A 20 5.71 5.21 7.21
C ASP A 20 6.19 5.95 5.94
N GLU A 21 7.47 6.32 5.88
CA GLU A 21 8.09 6.93 4.69
C GLU A 21 8.06 5.99 3.48
N LYS A 22 8.42 4.71 3.67
CA LYS A 22 8.36 3.70 2.60
C LYS A 22 6.94 3.40 2.17
N LEU A 23 5.99 3.39 3.11
CA LEU A 23 4.57 3.21 2.82
C LEU A 23 4.06 4.36 1.94
N LYS A 24 4.36 5.62 2.31
CA LYS A 24 3.99 6.79 1.50
C LYS A 24 4.56 6.72 0.09
N ALA A 25 5.83 6.33 -0.05
CA ALA A 25 6.46 6.18 -1.35
C ALA A 25 5.78 5.10 -2.22
N PHE A 26 5.48 3.92 -1.64
CA PHE A 26 4.74 2.85 -2.32
C PHE A 26 3.33 3.31 -2.71
N SER A 27 2.58 3.90 -1.77
CA SER A 27 1.22 4.37 -2.00
C SER A 27 1.12 5.43 -3.08
N LYS A 28 2.14 6.29 -3.21
CA LYS A 28 2.19 7.28 -4.29
C LYS A 28 2.20 6.61 -5.67
N VAL A 29 3.14 5.70 -5.90
CA VAL A 29 3.27 4.99 -7.20
C VAL A 29 2.03 4.13 -7.48
N ALA A 30 1.52 3.43 -6.46
CA ALA A 30 0.29 2.66 -6.59
C ALA A 30 -0.92 3.55 -6.96
N GLY A 31 -1.01 4.74 -6.37
CA GLY A 31 -2.04 5.73 -6.66
C GLY A 31 -1.98 6.22 -8.10
N GLU A 32 -0.79 6.55 -8.60
CA GLU A 32 -0.57 6.97 -9.98
C GLU A 32 -0.98 5.87 -10.98
N ILE A 33 -0.59 4.61 -10.74
CA ILE A 33 -1.01 3.47 -11.57
C ILE A 33 -2.53 3.30 -11.55
N ASN A 34 -3.18 3.47 -10.40
CA ASN A 34 -4.64 3.37 -10.32
C ASN A 34 -5.36 4.49 -11.08
N GLN A 35 -4.81 5.71 -11.10
CA GLN A 35 -5.36 6.80 -11.92
C GLN A 35 -5.28 6.47 -13.42
N ILE A 36 -4.17 5.88 -13.86
CA ILE A 36 -4.01 5.44 -15.25
C ILE A 36 -5.03 4.34 -15.59
N ARG A 37 -5.19 3.33 -14.72
CA ARG A 37 -6.22 2.28 -14.89
C ARG A 37 -7.63 2.84 -14.98
N ASN A 38 -7.98 3.81 -14.12
CA ASN A 38 -9.27 4.47 -14.18
C ASN A 38 -9.48 5.21 -15.51
N SER A 39 -8.42 5.80 -16.07
CA SER A 39 -8.47 6.46 -17.38
C SER A 39 -8.70 5.45 -18.52
N ILE A 40 -8.08 4.26 -18.44
CA ILE A 40 -8.33 3.16 -19.38
C ILE A 40 -9.79 2.72 -19.31
N LEU A 41 -10.30 2.45 -18.09
CA LEU A 41 -11.69 2.03 -17.87
C LEU A 41 -12.70 3.05 -18.41
N GLU A 42 -12.41 4.35 -18.29
CA GLU A 42 -13.30 5.39 -18.81
C GLU A 42 -13.29 5.42 -20.34
N ASN A 43 -12.11 5.32 -20.97
CA ASN A 43 -12.01 5.21 -22.43
C ASN A 43 -12.72 3.94 -22.94
N GLU A 44 -12.61 2.81 -22.22
CA GLU A 44 -13.29 1.54 -22.58
C GLU A 44 -14.81 1.69 -22.54
N LYS A 45 -15.37 2.30 -21.50
CA LYS A 45 -16.81 2.61 -21.44
C LYS A 45 -17.24 3.51 -22.60
N GLN A 46 -16.41 4.49 -22.96
CA GLN A 46 -16.72 5.37 -24.07
C GLN A 46 -16.68 4.62 -25.41
N ILE A 47 -15.73 3.70 -25.61
CA ILE A 47 -15.68 2.82 -26.78
C ILE A 47 -16.93 1.92 -26.83
N GLU A 48 -17.31 1.30 -25.71
CA GLU A 48 -18.51 0.46 -25.62
C GLU A 48 -19.78 1.24 -25.99
N HIS A 49 -19.92 2.46 -25.46
CA HIS A 49 -21.03 3.34 -25.80
C HIS A 49 -21.07 3.66 -27.31
N LEU A 50 -19.95 4.12 -27.88
CA LEU A 50 -19.85 4.49 -29.29
C LEU A 50 -20.06 3.30 -30.23
N THR A 51 -19.62 2.11 -29.84
CA THR A 51 -19.80 0.89 -30.64
C THR A 51 -21.24 0.34 -30.54
N GLY A 52 -21.89 0.49 -29.38
CA GLY A 52 -23.30 0.13 -29.16
C GLY A 52 -24.29 1.05 -29.88
N GLU A 53 -23.90 2.29 -30.16
CA GLU A 53 -24.69 3.28 -30.91
C GLU A 53 -24.77 3.04 -32.43
N SER A 54 -24.43 1.86 -32.94
CA SER A 54 -24.45 1.53 -34.38
C SER A 54 -25.76 1.92 -35.11
N HIS A 55 -26.90 1.95 -34.42
CA HIS A 55 -28.19 2.38 -34.96
C HIS A 55 -28.35 3.91 -35.11
N THR A 56 -27.59 4.74 -34.41
CA THR A 56 -27.67 6.22 -34.47
C THR A 56 -26.98 6.80 -35.71
N LEU A 57 -26.10 6.03 -36.35
CA LEU A 57 -25.43 6.41 -37.60
C LEU A 57 -26.27 6.12 -38.86
N HIS A 58 -27.52 5.68 -38.71
CA HIS A 58 -28.41 5.46 -39.84
C HIS A 58 -28.73 6.79 -40.55
N GLY A 59 -28.36 6.91 -41.83
CA GLY A 59 -28.47 8.16 -42.59
C GLY A 59 -27.29 9.12 -42.41
N ALA A 60 -26.27 8.76 -41.63
CA ALA A 60 -25.04 9.53 -41.49
C ALA A 60 -24.20 9.47 -42.77
N SER A 61 -23.41 10.53 -43.02
CA SER A 61 -22.52 10.55 -44.19
C SER A 61 -21.33 9.62 -43.99
N LEU A 62 -20.66 9.23 -45.09
CA LEU A 62 -19.40 8.48 -45.03
C LEU A 62 -18.35 9.21 -44.17
N ARG A 63 -18.33 10.54 -44.21
CA ARG A 63 -17.42 11.37 -43.41
C ARG A 63 -17.69 11.21 -41.91
N ASP A 64 -18.96 11.23 -41.51
CA ASP A 64 -19.35 11.08 -40.10
C ASP A 64 -18.95 9.69 -39.58
N TYR A 65 -19.15 8.65 -40.40
CA TYR A 65 -18.70 7.31 -40.08
C TYR A 65 -17.17 7.23 -39.91
N GLN A 66 -16.40 7.85 -40.81
CA GLN A 66 -14.95 7.89 -40.72
C GLN A 66 -14.45 8.64 -39.48
N LEU A 67 -15.08 9.77 -39.12
CA LEU A 67 -14.76 10.52 -37.91
C LEU A 67 -15.06 9.69 -36.65
N HIS A 68 -16.21 9.03 -36.62
CA HIS A 68 -16.62 8.16 -35.52
C HIS A 68 -15.62 7.00 -35.31
N GLN A 69 -15.29 6.27 -36.38
CA GLN A 69 -14.31 5.18 -36.34
C GLN A 69 -12.90 5.69 -35.99
N GLY A 70 -12.51 6.85 -36.51
CA GLY A 70 -11.24 7.49 -36.18
C GLY A 70 -11.13 7.81 -34.69
N TYR A 71 -12.19 8.32 -34.09
CA TYR A 71 -12.23 8.61 -32.66
C TYR A 71 -12.10 7.33 -31.81
N ILE A 72 -12.85 6.27 -32.13
CA ILE A 72 -12.72 4.97 -31.44
C ILE A 72 -11.28 4.46 -31.51
N ARG A 73 -10.66 4.46 -32.70
CA ARG A 73 -9.25 4.05 -32.85
C ARG A 73 -8.31 4.90 -32.00
N SER A 74 -8.54 6.21 -31.91
CA SER A 74 -7.72 7.08 -31.09
C SER A 74 -7.81 6.74 -29.59
N LEU A 75 -8.99 6.34 -29.10
CA LEU A 75 -9.17 5.87 -27.72
C LEU A 75 -8.47 4.54 -27.47
N ILE A 76 -8.52 3.61 -28.43
CA ILE A 76 -7.80 2.33 -28.36
C ILE A 76 -6.29 2.57 -28.28
N THR A 77 -5.73 3.36 -29.20
CA THR A 77 -4.30 3.69 -29.18
C THR A 77 -3.90 4.44 -27.90
N LYS A 78 -4.79 5.27 -27.35
CA LYS A 78 -4.57 5.92 -26.05
C LYS A 78 -4.48 4.87 -24.93
N ASN A 79 -5.35 3.86 -24.92
CA ASN A 79 -5.29 2.78 -23.94
C ASN A 79 -4.00 1.98 -24.04
N GLU A 80 -3.56 1.61 -25.25
CA GLU A 80 -2.28 0.91 -25.47
C GLU A 80 -1.08 1.69 -24.88
N ASN A 81 -1.06 3.02 -25.06
CA ASN A 81 -0.02 3.86 -24.47
C ASN A 81 -0.11 3.91 -22.93
N LEU A 82 -1.32 4.02 -22.38
CA LEU A 82 -1.54 4.01 -20.93
C LEU A 82 -1.16 2.66 -20.30
N GLU A 83 -1.37 1.54 -21.00
CA GLU A 83 -0.92 0.22 -20.58
C GLU A 83 0.62 0.13 -20.56
N SER A 84 1.28 0.67 -21.59
CA SER A 84 2.74 0.78 -21.61
C SER A 84 3.27 1.61 -20.43
N ASP A 85 2.62 2.73 -20.11
CA ASP A 85 2.96 3.56 -18.96
C ASP A 85 2.83 2.80 -17.62
N ILE A 86 1.81 1.94 -17.48
CA ILE A 86 1.67 1.08 -16.30
C ILE A 86 2.83 0.09 -16.22
N GLU A 87 3.17 -0.58 -17.32
CA GLU A 87 4.25 -1.58 -17.32
C GLU A 87 5.61 -0.94 -17.01
N ASN A 88 5.88 0.26 -17.54
CA ASN A 88 7.08 1.04 -17.24
C ASN A 88 7.20 1.37 -15.74
N ARG A 89 6.07 1.60 -15.05
CA ARG A 89 6.02 1.94 -13.62
C ARG A 89 6.01 0.74 -12.68
N LYS A 90 5.81 -0.48 -13.21
CA LYS A 90 5.71 -1.70 -12.42
C LYS A 90 7.00 -2.05 -11.70
N SER A 91 8.14 -1.87 -12.37
CA SER A 91 9.46 -2.07 -11.77
C SER A 91 9.69 -1.15 -10.57
N GLU A 92 9.26 0.12 -10.67
CA GLU A 92 9.31 1.07 -9.56
C GLU A 92 8.38 0.64 -8.42
N LEU A 93 7.14 0.27 -8.74
CA LEU A 93 6.17 -0.20 -7.74
C LEU A 93 6.71 -1.40 -6.94
N ASP A 94 7.26 -2.39 -7.64
CA ASP A 94 7.82 -3.59 -7.03
C ASP A 94 9.05 -3.27 -6.16
N SER A 95 9.91 -2.36 -6.63
CA SER A 95 11.04 -1.86 -5.83
C SER A 95 10.56 -1.18 -4.54
N LYS A 96 9.58 -0.28 -4.61
CA LYS A 96 9.02 0.37 -3.41
C LYS A 96 8.33 -0.62 -2.47
N ARG A 97 7.69 -1.65 -3.03
CA ARG A 97 7.07 -2.73 -2.26
C ARG A 97 8.10 -3.54 -1.49
N ALA A 98 9.22 -3.89 -2.12
CA ALA A 98 10.32 -4.60 -1.48
C ALA A 98 10.92 -3.78 -0.32
N ASP A 99 11.16 -2.48 -0.55
CA ASP A 99 11.62 -1.55 0.47
C ASP A 99 10.67 -1.48 1.68
N LEU A 100 9.37 -1.40 1.44
CA LEU A 100 8.35 -1.38 2.49
C LEU A 100 8.36 -2.68 3.31
N ILE A 101 8.45 -3.83 2.64
CA ILE A 101 8.51 -5.15 3.32
C ILE A 101 9.74 -5.22 4.23
N LEU A 102 10.90 -4.72 3.77
CA LEU A 102 12.11 -4.69 4.58
C LEU A 102 11.93 -3.78 5.81
N ALA A 103 11.38 -2.58 5.63
CA ALA A 103 11.11 -1.66 6.74
C ALA A 103 10.13 -2.25 7.77
N GLN A 104 9.09 -2.96 7.30
CA GLN A 104 8.14 -3.67 8.15
C GLN A 104 8.82 -4.77 8.97
N LYS A 105 9.68 -5.58 8.35
CA LYS A 105 10.46 -6.61 9.06
C LYS A 105 11.35 -6.00 10.13
N ASP A 106 12.05 -4.92 9.78
CA ASP A 106 12.93 -4.20 10.70
C ASP A 106 12.16 -3.65 11.91
N ARG A 107 11.01 -3.00 11.71
CA ARG A 107 10.17 -2.58 12.85
C ARG A 107 9.74 -3.78 13.68
N LYS A 108 9.26 -4.85 13.03
CA LYS A 108 8.67 -6.01 13.71
C LYS A 108 9.66 -6.71 14.63
N ILE A 109 10.94 -6.81 14.24
CA ILE A 109 12.00 -7.37 15.08
C ILE A 109 12.08 -6.63 16.42
N LEU A 110 12.05 -5.29 16.43
CA LEU A 110 12.12 -4.52 17.67
C LEU A 110 10.84 -4.61 18.50
N GLU A 111 9.67 -4.74 17.87
CA GLU A 111 8.42 -4.98 18.62
C GLU A 111 8.44 -6.33 19.33
N ILE A 112 8.89 -7.39 18.65
CA ILE A 112 9.02 -8.72 19.25
C ILE A 112 10.01 -8.67 20.43
N LEU A 113 11.14 -7.99 20.25
CA LEU A 113 12.13 -7.82 21.32
C LEU A 113 11.53 -7.08 22.52
N LYS A 114 10.80 -6.00 22.29
CA LYS A 114 10.10 -5.23 23.34
C LYS A 114 9.09 -6.10 24.08
N GLU A 115 8.29 -6.87 23.34
CA GLU A 115 7.28 -7.75 23.91
C GLU A 115 7.92 -8.84 24.79
N ASN A 116 9.01 -9.45 24.32
CA ASN A 116 9.75 -10.46 25.07
C ASN A 116 10.33 -9.88 26.37
N GLN A 117 11.01 -8.73 26.31
CA GLN A 117 11.53 -8.06 27.51
C GLN A 117 10.42 -7.68 28.49
N TYR A 118 9.25 -7.27 27.98
CA TYR A 118 8.11 -6.96 28.82
C TYR A 118 7.53 -8.20 29.52
N LYS A 119 7.45 -9.34 28.82
CA LYS A 119 7.05 -10.63 29.40
C LYS A 119 8.01 -11.04 30.52
N ASP A 120 9.32 -10.89 30.31
CA ASP A 120 10.33 -11.20 31.33
C ASP A 120 10.23 -10.27 32.55
N TYR A 121 10.06 -8.97 32.32
CA TYR A 121 9.81 -7.99 33.38
C TYR A 121 8.59 -8.37 34.23
N LYS A 122 7.46 -8.71 33.59
CA LYS A 122 6.24 -9.18 34.28
C LYS A 122 6.53 -10.43 35.11
N ARG A 123 7.18 -11.43 34.54
CA ARG A 123 7.51 -12.70 35.23
C ARG A 123 8.33 -12.46 36.49
N LEU A 124 9.39 -11.66 36.38
CA LEU A 124 10.24 -11.29 37.53
C LEU A 124 9.48 -10.50 38.59
N TYR A 125 8.63 -9.57 38.16
CA TYR A 125 7.80 -8.78 39.05
C TYR A 125 6.83 -9.65 39.87
N PHE A 126 6.09 -10.56 39.24
CA PHE A 126 5.17 -11.47 39.94
C PHE A 126 5.91 -12.45 40.86
N LYS A 127 7.09 -12.96 40.45
CA LYS A 127 7.93 -13.81 41.30
C LYS A 127 8.36 -13.07 42.57
N LYS A 128 8.83 -11.82 42.44
CA LYS A 128 9.27 -11.00 43.59
C LYS A 128 8.13 -10.63 44.52
N LYS A 129 6.93 -10.36 43.98
CA LYS A 129 5.73 -10.09 44.79
C LYS A 129 5.32 -11.31 45.62
N ASN A 130 5.31 -12.51 45.02
CA ASN A 130 4.95 -13.74 45.73
C ASN A 130 5.97 -14.11 46.82
N SER A 131 7.27 -13.88 46.58
CA SER A 131 8.31 -14.08 47.61
C SER A 131 8.19 -13.10 48.78
N ASN A 132 7.90 -11.81 48.50
CA ASN A 132 7.70 -10.83 49.56
C ASN A 132 6.43 -11.10 50.38
N SER A 133 5.34 -11.57 49.76
CA SER A 133 4.12 -11.94 50.50
C SER A 133 4.34 -13.13 51.45
N LYS A 134 5.15 -14.12 51.07
CA LYS A 134 5.47 -15.26 51.96
C LYS A 134 6.31 -14.87 53.17
N ASN A 135 7.21 -13.88 53.05
CA ASN A 135 8.01 -13.42 54.19
C ASN A 135 7.23 -12.56 55.19
N ILE A 136 6.10 -11.96 54.79
CA ILE A 136 5.26 -11.15 55.68
C ILE A 136 4.32 -12.03 56.52
N THR A 137 3.99 -13.25 56.07
CA THR A 137 3.10 -14.18 56.80
C THR A 137 3.83 -15.06 57.84
N ILE A 138 5.15 -14.99 57.94
CA ILE A 138 5.97 -15.87 58.81
C ILE A 138 6.50 -15.14 60.06
N ASN A 139 6.17 -13.86 60.25
CA ASN A 139 6.41 -13.10 61.50
C ASN A 139 5.09 -12.82 62.20
#